data_AF-A0A523ASV8-F1
#
_entry.id   AF-A0A523ASV8-F1
#
_cell.length_a   1.000
_cell.length_b   1.000
_cell.length_c   1.000
_cell.angle_alpha   90.00
_cell.angle_beta   90.00
_cell.angle_gamma   90.00
#
_symmetry.space_group_name_H-M   'P 1'
#
loop_
_entity.id
_entity.type
_entity.pdbx_description
1 polymer ?
#
loop_
_entity_poly.entity_id
_entity_poly.type
_entity_poly.pdbx_seq_one_letter_code
_entity_poly.pdbx_strand_id
1 'polypeptide(L)'
;MVRVLLLTGRLAAPLVRRYSRVEGVEAEVVVAPVPVATFLTPQLAVRELEKRGVRGYDLLLLPGMVRFDPAEVEKRLGIPTYRGPRHAADLPPVLERLGKVELSKEVPACELLREEMRRRAEELLREAERRAEKKGGAFFLG
;
A
#
# COMPACT_ATOMS: atom_id res chain seq x y z
N MET A 1 -12.65 4.98 12.30
CA MET A 1 -12.29 4.33 11.03
C MET A 1 -11.38 5.28 10.28
N VAL A 2 -10.20 4.83 9.84
CA VAL A 2 -9.22 5.71 9.18
C VAL A 2 -9.53 5.77 7.68
N ARG A 3 -9.63 6.97 7.11
CA ARG A 3 -9.93 7.22 5.70
C ARG A 3 -8.63 7.48 4.93
N VAL A 4 -8.28 6.57 4.04
CA VAL A 4 -7.00 6.58 3.32
C VAL A 4 -7.24 6.75 1.83
N LEU A 5 -6.51 7.67 1.22
CA LEU A 5 -6.44 7.82 -0.22
C LEU A 5 -5.20 7.11 -0.76
N LEU A 6 -5.36 6.28 -1.79
CA LEU A 6 -4.28 5.54 -2.42
C LEU A 6 -4.13 5.99 -3.88
N LEU A 7 -2.98 6.53 -4.24
CA LEU A 7 -2.67 6.86 -5.64
C LEU A 7 -1.86 5.72 -6.28
N THR A 8 -2.24 5.29 -7.48
CA THR A 8 -1.50 4.25 -8.22
C THR A 8 -1.61 4.42 -9.73
N GLY A 9 -0.78 3.67 -10.48
CA GLY A 9 -0.87 3.55 -11.94
C GLY A 9 -1.83 2.44 -12.38
N ARG A 10 -2.13 2.38 -13.68
CA ARG A 10 -3.13 1.45 -14.24
C ARG A 10 -2.81 -0.02 -14.00
N LEU A 11 -1.54 -0.43 -14.19
CA LEU A 11 -1.16 -1.85 -14.11
C LEU A 11 -1.30 -2.42 -12.69
N ALA A 12 -1.04 -1.60 -11.67
CA ALA A 12 -1.13 -2.03 -10.27
C ALA A 12 -2.54 -1.86 -9.68
N ALA A 13 -3.44 -1.13 -10.34
CA ALA A 13 -4.76 -0.78 -9.79
C ALA A 13 -5.60 -1.98 -9.33
N PRO A 14 -5.69 -3.11 -10.07
CA PRO A 14 -6.45 -4.28 -9.61
C PRO A 14 -5.90 -4.85 -8.30
N LEU A 15 -4.58 -4.96 -8.17
CA LEU A 15 -3.93 -5.46 -6.97
C LEU A 15 -4.07 -4.49 -5.81
N VAL A 16 -3.88 -3.19 -6.03
CA VAL A 16 -4.04 -2.17 -4.99
C VAL A 16 -5.47 -2.18 -4.44
N ARG A 17 -6.49 -2.26 -5.30
CA ARG A 17 -7.90 -2.36 -4.86
C ARG A 17 -8.20 -3.63 -4.06
N ARG A 18 -7.55 -4.74 -4.39
CA ARG A 18 -7.69 -6.01 -3.67
C ARG A 18 -7.06 -5.90 -2.28
N TYR A 19 -5.82 -5.42 -2.23
CA TYR A 19 -5.03 -5.36 -1.01
C TYR A 19 -5.33 -4.16 -0.11
N SER A 20 -6.09 -3.17 -0.58
CA SER A 20 -6.54 -2.04 0.23
C SER A 20 -7.72 -2.38 1.15
N ARG A 21 -8.30 -3.58 1.04
CA ARG A 21 -9.43 -4.03 1.85
C ARG A 21 -8.93 -4.57 3.18
N VAL A 22 -8.86 -3.69 4.16
CA VAL A 22 -8.42 -4.00 5.53
C VAL A 22 -9.48 -3.51 6.50
N GLU A 23 -9.82 -4.33 7.50
CA GLU A 23 -10.80 -3.95 8.51
C GLU A 23 -10.38 -2.69 9.28
N GLY A 24 -11.33 -1.80 9.56
CA GLY A 24 -11.08 -0.53 10.25
C GLY A 24 -10.46 0.58 9.39
N VAL A 25 -10.23 0.32 8.09
CA VAL A 25 -9.69 1.27 7.11
C VAL A 25 -10.66 1.45 5.93
N GLU A 26 -11.06 2.69 5.67
CA GLU A 26 -11.81 3.08 4.48
C GLU A 26 -10.82 3.57 3.42
N ALA A 27 -10.47 2.71 2.46
CA ALA A 27 -9.48 3.03 1.44
C ALA A 27 -10.12 3.35 0.07
N GLU A 28 -9.89 4.56 -0.45
CA GLU A 28 -10.21 4.91 -1.84
C GLU A 28 -8.98 4.80 -2.74
N VAL A 29 -9.13 4.17 -3.91
CA VAL A 29 -8.07 4.07 -4.92
C VAL A 29 -8.30 5.01 -6.10
N VAL A 30 -7.36 5.94 -6.27
CA VAL A 30 -7.22 6.84 -7.42
C VAL A 30 -6.22 6.25 -8.41
N VAL A 31 -6.65 6.09 -9.65
CA VAL A 31 -5.83 5.52 -10.73
C VAL A 31 -5.41 6.64 -11.66
N ALA A 32 -4.13 6.98 -11.65
CA ALA A 32 -3.57 7.97 -12.57
C ALA A 32 -3.49 7.42 -14.01
N PRO A 33 -3.53 8.28 -15.04
CA PRO A 33 -3.50 7.87 -16.44
C PRO A 33 -2.09 7.49 -16.92
N VAL A 34 -1.33 6.75 -16.11
CA VAL A 34 0.00 6.21 -16.43
C VAL A 34 0.02 4.69 -16.28
N PRO A 35 0.78 3.95 -17.10
CA PRO A 35 0.89 2.49 -16.95
C PRO A 35 1.45 2.08 -15.58
N VAL A 36 2.56 2.69 -15.18
CA VAL A 36 3.27 2.43 -13.92
C VAL A 36 3.40 3.69 -13.08
N ALA A 37 3.38 3.52 -11.76
CA ALA A 37 3.45 4.60 -10.77
C ALA A 37 4.71 5.48 -10.86
N THR A 38 5.85 4.94 -11.32
CA THR A 38 7.12 5.67 -11.44
C THR A 38 7.06 6.83 -12.44
N PHE A 39 6.05 6.85 -13.31
CA PHE A 39 5.80 7.94 -14.27
C PHE A 39 4.98 9.09 -13.68
N LEU A 40 4.53 8.98 -12.42
CA LEU A 40 3.90 10.08 -11.74
C LEU A 40 4.89 11.24 -11.56
N THR A 41 4.40 12.45 -11.80
CA THR A 41 5.00 13.70 -11.35
C THR A 41 4.14 14.32 -10.26
N PRO A 42 4.66 15.26 -9.44
CA PRO A 42 3.85 15.98 -8.46
C PRO A 42 2.62 16.63 -9.08
N GLN A 43 2.79 17.29 -10.24
CA GLN A 43 1.73 18.01 -10.93
C GLN A 43 0.66 17.05 -11.46
N LEU A 44 1.06 15.89 -11.98
CA LEU A 44 0.11 14.88 -12.42
C LEU A 44 -0.67 14.30 -11.24
N ALA A 45 0.00 13.97 -10.14
CA ALA A 45 -0.64 13.46 -8.94
C ALA A 45 -1.69 14.45 -8.42
N VAL A 46 -1.30 15.70 -8.19
CA VAL A 46 -2.18 16.78 -7.73
C VAL A 46 -3.36 16.97 -8.68
N ARG A 47 -3.11 17.06 -9.99
CA ARG A 47 -4.17 17.25 -10.99
C ARG A 47 -5.21 16.14 -10.95
N GLU A 48 -4.79 14.87 -10.90
CA GLU A 48 -5.74 13.74 -10.88
C GLU A 48 -6.52 13.63 -9.57
N LEU A 49 -5.91 14.07 -8.45
CA LEU A 49 -6.54 14.13 -7.13
C LEU A 49 -7.55 15.29 -7.06
N GLU A 50 -7.17 16.50 -7.51
CA GLU A 50 -8.05 17.68 -7.57
C GLU A 50 -9.27 17.45 -8.48
N LYS A 51 -9.08 16.83 -9.66
CA LYS A 51 -10.18 16.47 -10.58
C LYS A 51 -11.28 15.63 -9.94
N ARG A 52 -10.92 14.82 -8.94
CA ARG A 52 -11.86 13.97 -8.19
C ARG A 52 -12.47 14.68 -6.99
N GLY A 53 -12.06 15.91 -6.69
CA GLY A 53 -12.55 16.65 -5.54
C GLY A 53 -12.21 15.98 -4.20
N VAL A 54 -11.07 15.30 -4.11
CA VAL A 54 -10.70 14.51 -2.92
C VAL A 54 -10.57 15.42 -1.70
N ARG A 55 -11.32 15.11 -0.63
CA ARG A 55 -11.37 15.87 0.62
C ARG A 55 -11.70 14.96 1.81
N GLY A 56 -11.28 15.36 3.00
CA GLY A 56 -11.64 14.67 4.25
C GLY A 56 -10.94 13.32 4.46
N TYR A 57 -9.80 13.10 3.81
CA TYR A 57 -8.94 11.93 4.03
C TYR A 57 -7.96 12.22 5.17
N ASP A 58 -7.72 11.23 6.02
CA ASP A 58 -6.73 11.33 7.10
C ASP A 58 -5.31 11.32 6.54
N LEU A 59 -5.09 10.57 5.46
CA LEU A 59 -3.82 10.56 4.74
C LEU A 59 -3.95 10.09 3.28
N LEU A 60 -2.93 10.41 2.49
CA LEU A 60 -2.68 9.95 1.14
C LEU A 60 -1.40 9.10 1.11
N LEU A 61 -1.49 7.87 0.62
CA LEU A 61 -0.32 7.07 0.30
C LEU A 61 -0.03 7.14 -1.19
N LEU A 62 1.17 7.62 -1.50
CA LEU A 62 1.77 7.51 -2.82
C LEU A 62 2.44 6.14 -2.98
N PRO A 63 2.71 5.68 -4.21
CA PRO A 63 3.54 4.51 -4.44
C PRO A 63 4.93 4.67 -3.81
N GLY A 64 5.50 3.62 -3.23
CA GLY A 64 6.78 3.72 -2.50
C GLY A 64 7.97 4.21 -3.35
N MET A 65 7.90 4.04 -4.67
CA MET A 65 8.97 4.38 -5.62
C MET A 65 8.70 5.66 -6.44
N VAL A 66 7.83 6.57 -5.97
CA VAL A 66 7.69 7.88 -6.61
C VAL A 66 9.03 8.62 -6.63
N ARG A 67 9.33 9.32 -7.74
CA ARG A 67 10.61 10.01 -7.94
C ARG A 67 10.60 11.48 -7.49
N PHE A 68 9.59 11.86 -6.72
CA PHE A 68 9.39 13.21 -6.23
C PHE A 68 9.08 13.18 -4.73
N ASP A 69 9.13 14.34 -4.09
CA ASP A 69 8.85 14.46 -2.66
C ASP A 69 7.34 14.49 -2.41
N PRO A 70 6.77 13.57 -1.61
CA PRO A 70 5.39 13.63 -1.16
C PRO A 70 4.95 14.98 -0.58
N ALA A 71 5.86 15.76 0.01
CA ALA A 71 5.56 17.10 0.53
C ALA A 71 5.03 18.06 -0.54
N GLU A 72 5.44 17.90 -1.81
CA GLU A 72 4.96 18.71 -2.92
C GLU A 72 3.45 18.51 -3.16
N VAL A 73 2.96 17.28 -2.96
CA VAL A 73 1.54 16.94 -3.08
C VAL A 73 0.78 17.35 -1.83
N GLU A 74 1.35 17.10 -0.64
CA GLU A 74 0.77 17.49 0.66
C GLU A 74 0.49 19.00 0.73
N LYS A 75 1.47 19.83 0.37
CA LYS A 75 1.34 21.30 0.38
C LYS A 75 0.18 21.78 -0.50
N ARG A 76 -0.12 21.07 -1.59
CA ARG A 76 -1.15 21.44 -2.55
C ARG A 76 -2.54 20.97 -2.14
N LEU A 77 -2.64 19.81 -1.51
CA LEU A 77 -3.92 19.19 -1.18
C LEU A 77 -4.34 19.40 0.29
N GLY A 78 -3.39 19.74 1.17
CA GLY A 78 -3.62 19.82 2.62
C GLY A 78 -3.91 18.47 3.28
N ILE A 79 -3.63 17.36 2.59
CA ILE A 79 -3.81 15.99 3.09
C ILE A 79 -2.43 15.43 3.45
N PRO A 80 -2.22 14.93 4.68
CA PRO A 80 -0.97 14.27 5.06
C PRO A 80 -0.57 13.20 4.04
N THR A 81 0.58 13.37 3.39
CA THR A 81 0.99 12.54 2.26
C THR A 81 2.32 11.85 2.56
N TYR A 82 2.36 10.53 2.31
CA TYR A 82 3.51 9.69 2.62
C TYR A 82 3.80 8.68 1.51
N ARG A 83 4.99 8.07 1.56
CA ARG A 83 5.32 6.92 0.73
C ARG A 83 4.68 5.66 1.30
N GLY A 84 3.82 5.05 0.51
CA GLY A 84 3.34 3.70 0.74
C GLY A 84 4.42 2.64 0.47
N PRO A 85 4.04 1.36 0.44
CA PRO A 85 4.97 0.29 0.12
C PRO A 85 5.37 0.30 -1.37
N ARG A 86 6.46 -0.42 -1.67
CA ARG A 86 6.90 -0.62 -3.07
C ARG A 86 5.98 -1.58 -3.83
N HIS A 87 5.42 -2.57 -3.14
CA HIS A 87 4.55 -3.58 -3.74
C HIS A 87 3.15 -3.52 -3.13
N ALA A 88 2.13 -3.77 -3.96
CA ALA A 88 0.75 -3.75 -3.51
C ALA A 88 0.44 -4.84 -2.47
N ALA A 89 1.17 -5.97 -2.50
CA ALA A 89 1.01 -7.06 -1.54
C ALA A 89 1.40 -6.68 -0.10
N ASP A 90 2.19 -5.62 0.06
CA ASP A 90 2.60 -5.11 1.38
C ASP A 90 1.62 -4.04 1.91
N LEU A 91 0.58 -3.67 1.14
CA LEU A 91 -0.43 -2.70 1.60
C LEU A 91 -1.18 -3.18 2.86
N PRO A 92 -1.63 -4.45 2.98
CA PRO A 92 -2.41 -4.85 4.14
C PRO A 92 -1.68 -4.61 5.47
N PRO A 93 -0.45 -5.12 5.69
CA PRO A 93 0.32 -4.82 6.90
C PRO A 93 0.57 -3.32 7.13
N VAL A 94 0.73 -2.51 6.08
CA VAL A 94 0.87 -1.06 6.21
C VAL A 94 -0.43 -0.44 6.73
N LEU A 95 -1.57 -0.79 6.15
CA LEU A 95 -2.88 -0.25 6.50
C LEU A 95 -3.32 -0.67 7.91
N GLU A 96 -3.06 -1.93 8.30
CA GLU A 96 -3.32 -2.46 9.66
C GLU A 96 -2.55 -1.72 10.76
N ARG A 97 -1.45 -1.06 10.39
CA ARG A 97 -0.53 -0.37 11.31
C ARG A 97 -0.67 1.15 11.26
N LEU A 98 -1.63 1.69 10.53
CA LEU A 98 -1.92 3.12 10.54
C LEU A 98 -2.21 3.59 11.98
N GLY A 99 -1.56 4.68 12.38
CA GLY A 99 -1.60 5.21 13.74
C GLY A 99 -0.69 4.49 14.75
N LYS A 100 -0.05 3.39 14.37
CA LYS A 100 0.97 2.69 15.20
C LYS A 100 2.39 2.84 14.65
N VAL A 101 2.52 3.17 13.38
CA VAL A 101 3.79 3.43 12.71
C VAL A 101 3.80 4.84 12.15
N GLU A 102 4.91 5.52 12.37
CA GLU A 102 5.18 6.82 11.77
C GLU A 102 5.59 6.62 10.32
N LEU A 103 4.75 7.08 9.39
CA LEU A 103 5.00 6.99 7.96
C LEU A 103 5.99 8.08 7.52
N SER A 104 6.74 7.80 6.45
CA SER A 104 7.79 8.68 5.95
C SER A 104 7.48 9.24 4.56
N LYS A 105 7.97 10.45 4.31
CA LYS A 105 7.99 11.07 2.98
C LYS A 105 9.20 10.62 2.14
N GLU A 106 10.22 10.07 2.79
CA GLU A 106 11.49 9.67 2.16
C GLU A 106 11.63 8.15 2.07
N VAL A 107 11.26 7.45 3.14
CA VAL A 107 11.43 6.00 3.28
C VAL A 107 10.12 5.27 2.92
N PRO A 108 10.14 4.28 2.01
CA PRO A 108 8.95 3.48 1.69
C PRO A 108 8.41 2.71 2.91
N ALA A 109 7.08 2.62 3.04
CA ALA A 109 6.45 2.00 4.20
C ALA A 109 6.86 0.53 4.44
N CYS A 110 7.20 -0.22 3.39
CA CYS A 110 7.67 -1.60 3.54
C CYS A 110 9.06 -1.70 4.21
N GLU A 111 9.89 -0.65 4.14
CA GLU A 111 11.18 -0.62 4.85
C GLU A 111 11.00 -0.28 6.32
N LEU A 112 10.09 0.64 6.63
CA LEU A 112 9.72 0.97 8.01
C LEU A 112 9.18 -0.25 8.76
N LEU A 113 8.51 -1.15 8.04
CA LEU A 113 7.93 -2.38 8.57
C LEU A 113 8.78 -3.63 8.30
N ARG A 114 10.04 -3.49 7.88
CA ARG A 114 10.85 -4.60 7.33
C ARG A 114 10.89 -5.84 8.24
N GLU A 115 11.16 -5.65 9.53
CA GLU A 115 11.23 -6.76 10.49
C GLU A 115 9.88 -7.46 10.68
N GLU A 116 8.78 -6.70 10.68
CA GLU A 116 7.44 -7.29 10.77
C GLU A 116 7.08 -8.06 9.50
N MET A 117 7.35 -7.48 8.32
CA MET A 117 7.13 -8.14 7.04
C MET A 117 7.90 -9.45 6.96
N ARG A 118 9.15 -9.45 7.44
CA ARG A 118 9.99 -10.64 7.54
C ARG A 118 9.34 -11.72 8.42
N ARG A 119 8.91 -11.36 9.63
CA ARG A 119 8.25 -12.31 10.56
C ARG A 119 6.99 -12.92 9.95
N ARG A 120 6.14 -12.10 9.33
CA ARG A 120 4.92 -12.58 8.64
C ARG A 120 5.25 -13.53 7.49
N ALA A 121 6.28 -13.23 6.70
CA ALA A 121 6.73 -14.11 5.62
C ALA A 121 7.23 -15.46 6.15
N GLU A 122 8.01 -15.45 7.24
CA GLU A 122 8.48 -16.67 7.90
C GLU A 122 7.32 -17.52 8.46
N GLU A 123 6.29 -16.91 9.04
CA GLU A 123 5.08 -17.60 9.53
C GLU A 123 4.30 -18.24 8.38
N LEU A 124 4.10 -17.51 7.28
CA LEU A 124 3.42 -18.02 6.08
C LEU A 124 4.15 -19.24 5.49
N LEU A 125 5.49 -19.20 5.44
CA LEU A 125 6.29 -20.34 4.99
C LEU A 125 6.09 -21.56 5.90
N ARG A 126 6.21 -21.39 7.21
CA ARG A 126 5.99 -22.48 8.18
C ARG A 126 4.59 -23.07 8.08
N GLU A 127 3.57 -22.24 7.84
CA GLU A 127 2.21 -22.73 7.60
C GLU A 127 2.08 -23.53 6.32
N ALA A 128 2.68 -23.06 5.23
CA ALA A 128 2.66 -23.75 3.96
C ALA A 128 3.34 -25.12 4.05
N GLU A 129 4.51 -25.19 4.72
CA GLU A 129 5.25 -26.43 5.00
C GLU A 129 4.39 -27.42 5.79
N ARG A 130 3.80 -27.01 6.92
CA ARG A 130 2.92 -27.87 7.73
C ARG A 130 1.71 -28.38 6.94
N ARG A 131 1.14 -27.58 6.03
CA ARG A 131 0.02 -28.00 5.19
C ARG A 131 0.46 -29.00 4.13
N ALA A 132 1.66 -28.86 3.58
CA ALA A 132 2.22 -29.80 2.61
C ALA A 132 2.52 -31.16 3.27
N GLU A 133 3.11 -31.17 4.46
CA GLU A 133 3.39 -32.41 5.23
C GLU A 133 2.11 -33.19 5.55
N LYS A 134 1.05 -32.51 6.00
CA LYS A 134 -0.25 -33.13 6.28
C LYS A 134 -0.90 -33.76 5.04
N LYS A 135 -0.72 -33.15 3.86
CA LYS A 135 -1.22 -33.70 2.59
C LYS A 135 -0.35 -34.85 2.06
N GLY A 136 0.96 -34.80 2.27
CA GLY A 136 1.88 -35.87 1.93
C GLY A 136 1.59 -37.13 2.75
N GLY A 137 1.37 -37.01 4.07
CA GLY A 137 1.03 -38.14 4.94
C GLY A 137 -0.30 -38.83 4.59
N ALA A 138 -1.26 -38.10 4.03
CA ALA A 138 -2.53 -38.67 3.54
C ALA A 138 -2.39 -39.47 2.24
N PHE A 139 -1.29 -39.31 1.50
CA PHE A 139 -1.04 -40.00 0.22
C PHE A 139 -0.37 -41.37 0.39
N PHE A 140 0.20 -41.66 1.57
CA PHE A 140 0.91 -42.93 1.86
C PHE A 140 0.08 -43.93 2.69
N LEU A 141 -1.16 -43.59 3.05
CA LEU A 141 -2.06 -44.44 3.86
C LEU A 141 -3.32 -44.90 3.11
N GLY A 142 -3.33 -44.80 1.77
CA GLY A 142 -4.41 -45.25 0.89
C GLY A 142 -4.03 -46.49 0.10
#